data_AF-A0A662JBL8-F1
#
_entry.id   AF-A0A662JBL8-F1
#
_cell.length_a   1.000
_cell.length_b   1.000
_cell.length_c   1.000
_cell.angle_alpha   90.00
_cell.angle_beta   90.00
_cell.angle_gamma   90.00
#
_symmetry.space_group_name_H-M   'P 1'
#
loop_
_entity.id
_entity.type
_entity.pdbx_description
1 polymer ?
#
loop_
_entity_poly.entity_id
_entity_poly.type
_entity_poly.pdbx_seq_one_letter_code
_entity_poly.pdbx_strand_id
1 'polypeptide(L)'
;MSEGRYLIIISKQEGSTVKYTFIVEFKRNLRFRCLLCGRCCTGYDGGLKLELYQSDIDFIKDKRYENFYKVENGIKLMNIKEGMPCPFYQDGLCKLKLLYNFFPWNCSVYPLQVVEHSGFFIVRINPSAVRECPGLGRGYLLRDTLLSKIISGVVSIKVTSDPRGLPMDIALSLADIKWVTE
;
A
#
# COMPACT_ATOMS: atom_id res chain seq x y z
N MET A 1 23.94 -31.20 16.64
CA MET A 1 22.70 -30.92 17.40
C MET A 1 21.68 -30.39 16.40
N SER A 2 20.61 -31.14 16.23
CA SER A 2 19.58 -30.98 15.19
C SER A 2 18.50 -30.02 15.64
N GLU A 3 18.29 -28.91 14.93
CA GLU A 3 17.13 -28.04 15.13
C GLU A 3 16.00 -28.43 14.19
N GLY A 4 14.85 -28.74 14.80
CA GLY A 4 13.73 -29.44 14.20
C GLY A 4 12.98 -28.63 13.16
N ARG A 5 12.55 -29.33 12.11
CA ARG A 5 11.52 -28.87 11.19
C ARG A 5 10.18 -28.89 11.92
N TYR A 6 9.61 -27.71 12.18
CA TYR A 6 8.23 -27.62 12.64
C TYR A 6 7.29 -27.67 11.42
N LEU A 7 6.64 -28.82 11.24
CA LEU A 7 5.47 -28.93 10.37
C LEU A 7 4.30 -28.22 11.05
N ILE A 8 3.88 -27.07 10.53
CA ILE A 8 2.61 -26.46 10.93
C ILE A 8 1.52 -27.07 10.04
N ILE A 9 0.74 -27.98 10.62
CA ILE A 9 -0.49 -28.49 10.03
C ILE A 9 -1.53 -27.37 10.17
N ILE A 10 -1.87 -26.71 9.07
CA ILE A 10 -3.05 -25.85 9.02
C ILE A 10 -4.25 -26.80 8.91
N SER A 11 -4.89 -27.10 10.04
CA SER A 11 -6.19 -27.78 10.02
C SER A 11 -7.21 -26.82 9.40
N LYS A 12 -7.59 -27.09 8.15
CA LYS A 12 -8.72 -26.43 7.50
C LYS A 12 -9.98 -26.81 8.28
N GLN A 13 -10.48 -25.92 9.12
CA GLN A 13 -11.84 -26.07 9.66
C GLN A 13 -12.80 -25.71 8.53
N GLU A 14 -13.50 -26.71 8.00
CA GLU A 14 -14.66 -26.48 7.14
C GLU A 14 -15.69 -25.64 7.90
N GLY A 15 -15.93 -24.42 7.42
CA GLY A 15 -16.84 -23.44 8.02
C GLY A 15 -16.20 -22.17 8.60
N SER A 16 -14.86 -22.09 8.73
CA SER A 16 -14.22 -20.85 9.18
C SER A 16 -13.96 -19.90 8.02
N THR A 17 -14.64 -18.76 7.99
CA THR A 17 -14.31 -17.65 7.08
C THR A 17 -12.84 -17.26 7.28
N VAL A 18 -12.03 -17.27 6.22
CA VAL A 18 -10.63 -16.83 6.31
C VAL A 18 -10.62 -15.38 6.77
N LYS A 19 -10.12 -15.13 7.98
CA LYS A 19 -9.92 -13.77 8.50
C LYS A 19 -8.45 -13.37 8.38
N TYR A 20 -8.21 -12.23 7.74
CA TYR A 20 -6.90 -11.61 7.65
C TYR A 20 -6.71 -10.67 8.85
N THR A 21 -5.72 -10.95 9.69
CA THR A 21 -5.45 -10.13 10.88
C THR A 21 -4.59 -8.92 10.51
N PHE A 22 -5.04 -7.72 10.88
CA PHE A 22 -4.34 -6.46 10.72
C PHE A 22 -4.03 -5.85 12.09
N ILE A 23 -2.77 -5.46 12.29
CA ILE A 23 -2.28 -4.80 13.48
C ILE A 23 -1.95 -3.35 13.10
N VAL A 24 -2.59 -2.38 13.74
CA VAL A 24 -2.44 -0.95 13.43
C VAL A 24 -1.47 -0.28 14.42
N GLU A 25 -0.38 0.27 13.89
CA GLU A 25 0.74 0.87 14.62
C GLU A 25 0.85 2.39 14.40
N PHE A 26 -0.28 3.09 14.41
CA PHE A 26 -0.30 4.55 14.44
C PHE A 26 -1.42 5.04 15.35
N LYS A 27 -1.29 6.26 15.89
CA LYS A 27 -2.27 6.83 16.84
C LYS A 27 -3.67 6.89 16.22
N ARG A 28 -4.70 6.51 16.98
CA ARG A 28 -6.10 6.50 16.50
C ARG A 28 -6.59 7.87 16.04
N ASN A 29 -6.03 8.94 16.62
CA ASN A 29 -6.36 10.32 16.28
C ASN A 29 -5.49 10.94 15.18
N LEU A 30 -4.58 10.17 14.57
CA LEU A 30 -3.71 10.67 13.52
C LEU A 30 -4.53 11.06 12.28
N ARG A 31 -4.25 12.25 11.76
CA ARG A 31 -4.92 12.83 10.60
C ARG A 31 -4.00 12.84 9.38
N PHE A 32 -4.59 12.79 8.19
CA PHE A 32 -3.87 12.98 6.94
C PHE A 32 -4.67 13.75 5.87
N ARG A 33 -3.96 14.63 5.14
CA ARG A 33 -4.42 15.23 3.88
C ARG A 33 -3.26 15.30 2.91
N CYS A 34 -3.41 14.70 1.74
CA CYS A 34 -2.44 14.89 0.66
C CYS A 34 -2.45 16.36 0.20
N LEU A 35 -1.29 17.02 0.28
CA LEU A 35 -1.10 18.41 -0.14
C LEU A 35 -0.58 18.53 -1.57
N LEU A 36 -0.57 17.42 -2.33
CA LEU A 36 -0.04 17.35 -3.70
C LEU A 36 1.42 17.82 -3.84
N CYS A 37 2.20 17.79 -2.75
CA CYS A 37 3.56 18.32 -2.69
C CYS A 37 4.66 17.47 -3.38
N GLY A 38 4.29 16.39 -4.07
CA GLY A 38 5.22 15.49 -4.76
C GLY A 38 6.19 14.67 -3.89
N ARG A 39 6.28 14.90 -2.58
CA ARG A 39 7.27 14.22 -1.72
C ARG A 39 7.13 12.69 -1.65
N CYS A 40 5.95 12.14 -1.88
CA CYS A 40 5.79 10.68 -2.02
C CYS A 40 6.52 10.10 -3.24
N CYS A 41 6.88 10.94 -4.23
CA CYS A 41 7.65 10.56 -5.41
C CYS A 41 9.17 10.61 -5.19
N THR A 42 9.63 11.26 -4.10
CA THR A 42 11.06 11.47 -3.80
C THR A 42 11.50 10.84 -2.49
N GLY A 43 10.57 10.56 -1.57
CA GLY A 43 10.88 10.26 -0.16
C GLY A 43 11.41 8.88 0.13
N TYR A 44 12.35 8.40 -0.66
CA TYR A 44 13.10 7.17 -0.40
C TYR A 44 14.55 7.30 -0.88
N ASP A 45 15.09 8.51 -1.04
CA ASP A 45 16.33 8.72 -1.81
C ASP A 45 16.29 7.96 -3.15
N GLY A 46 15.12 7.98 -3.81
CA GLY A 46 14.85 7.22 -5.04
C GLY A 46 14.64 5.70 -4.89
N GLY A 47 14.62 5.15 -3.68
CA GLY A 47 14.44 3.71 -3.40
C GLY A 47 12.99 3.22 -3.25
N LEU A 48 11.98 3.97 -3.72
CA LEU A 48 10.58 3.56 -3.56
C LEU A 48 10.31 2.29 -4.40
N LYS A 49 10.32 1.12 -3.75
CA LYS A 49 9.83 -0.13 -4.36
C LYS A 49 8.30 -0.13 -4.30
N LEU A 50 7.69 0.40 -5.35
CA LEU A 50 6.24 0.46 -5.48
C LEU A 50 5.75 -0.64 -6.41
N GLU A 51 5.03 -1.62 -5.88
CA GLU A 51 4.33 -2.59 -6.70
C GLU A 51 3.21 -1.90 -7.51
N LEU A 52 3.08 -2.31 -8.76
CA LEU A 52 2.07 -1.88 -9.70
C LEU A 52 1.19 -3.07 -10.06
N TYR A 53 -0.10 -2.92 -9.86
CA TYR A 53 -1.07 -3.95 -10.24
C TYR A 53 -1.43 -3.81 -11.72
N GLN A 54 -1.98 -4.86 -12.32
CA GLN A 54 -2.30 -4.85 -13.75
C GLN A 54 -3.21 -3.66 -14.11
N SER A 55 -4.21 -3.38 -13.27
CA SER A 55 -5.08 -2.22 -13.41
C SER A 55 -4.35 -0.86 -13.38
N ASP A 56 -3.26 -0.74 -12.62
CA ASP A 56 -2.43 0.49 -12.65
C ASP A 56 -1.67 0.59 -13.98
N ILE A 57 -1.10 -0.52 -14.44
CA ILE A 57 -0.28 -0.60 -15.64
C ILE A 57 -1.12 -0.30 -16.88
N ASP A 58 -2.31 -0.89 -16.98
CA ASP A 58 -3.22 -0.70 -18.11
C ASP A 58 -3.62 0.77 -18.23
N PHE A 59 -4.00 1.40 -17.11
CA PHE A 59 -4.32 2.82 -17.09
C PHE A 59 -3.14 3.70 -17.55
N ILE A 60 -1.94 3.42 -17.06
CA ILE A 60 -0.75 4.23 -17.39
C ILE A 60 -0.35 4.04 -18.86
N LYS A 61 -0.44 2.81 -19.39
CA LYS A 61 -0.16 2.50 -20.80
C LYS A 61 -1.15 3.19 -21.74
N ASP A 62 -2.43 3.27 -21.37
CA ASP A 62 -3.45 4.02 -22.12
C ASP A 62 -3.07 5.51 -22.28
N LYS A 63 -2.30 6.06 -21.33
CA LYS A 63 -1.76 7.43 -21.41
C LYS A 63 -0.43 7.53 -22.17
N ARG A 64 -0.03 6.47 -22.88
CA ARG A 64 1.19 6.37 -23.70
C ARG A 64 2.50 6.54 -22.93
N TYR A 65 2.51 6.23 -21.64
CA TYR A 65 3.76 6.13 -20.90
C TYR A 65 4.41 4.77 -21.11
N GLU A 66 5.72 4.77 -21.28
CA GLU A 66 6.55 3.59 -21.50
C GLU A 66 7.64 3.50 -20.44
N ASN A 67 8.25 2.33 -20.29
CA ASN A 67 9.41 2.10 -19.40
C ASN A 67 9.23 2.49 -17.92
N PHE A 68 7.99 2.71 -17.47
CA PHE A 68 7.67 3.16 -16.12
C PHE A 68 7.66 2.05 -15.07
N TYR A 69 7.72 0.79 -15.49
CA TYR A 69 7.79 -0.36 -14.58
C TYR A 69 8.77 -1.41 -15.10
N LYS A 70 9.24 -2.26 -14.18
CA LYS A 70 10.09 -3.43 -14.42
C LYS A 70 9.48 -4.64 -13.74
N VAL A 71 9.88 -5.84 -14.14
CA VAL A 71 9.45 -7.09 -13.52
C VAL A 71 10.63 -7.71 -12.78
N GLU A 72 10.47 -7.95 -11.49
CA GLU A 72 11.47 -8.58 -10.63
C GLU A 72 10.80 -9.73 -9.88
N ASN A 73 11.27 -10.97 -10.05
CA ASN A 73 10.70 -12.17 -9.41
C ASN A 73 9.18 -12.31 -9.59
N GLY A 74 8.66 -11.95 -10.77
CA GLY A 74 7.23 -11.97 -11.08
C GLY A 74 6.43 -10.78 -10.56
N ILE A 75 7.03 -9.90 -9.76
CA ILE A 75 6.41 -8.69 -9.21
C ILE A 75 6.67 -7.52 -10.17
N LYS A 76 5.62 -6.77 -10.50
CA LYS A 76 5.70 -5.58 -11.35
C LYS A 76 5.96 -4.38 -10.46
N LEU A 77 7.14 -3.78 -10.57
CA LEU A 77 7.59 -2.67 -9.73
C LEU A 77 7.74 -1.42 -10.56
N MET A 78 7.41 -0.26 -10.00
CA MET A 78 7.75 1.04 -10.56
C MET A 78 9.25 1.09 -10.87
N ASN A 79 9.60 1.52 -12.08
CA ASN A 79 10.98 1.58 -12.54
C ASN A 79 11.66 2.84 -12.00
N ILE A 80 12.04 2.79 -10.73
CA ILE A 80 12.77 3.87 -10.07
C ILE A 80 14.23 3.45 -9.92
N LYS A 81 15.14 4.31 -10.38
CA LYS A 81 16.57 4.14 -10.15
C LYS A 81 16.91 4.68 -8.77
N GLU A 82 17.82 4.01 -8.08
CA GLU A 82 18.35 4.50 -6.81
C GLU A 82 18.88 5.94 -6.96
N GLY A 83 18.60 6.79 -5.97
CA GLY A 83 18.92 8.22 -6.01
C GLY A 83 18.05 9.08 -6.92
N MET A 84 17.15 8.48 -7.73
CA MET A 84 16.34 9.21 -8.70
C MET A 84 14.86 9.28 -8.28
N PRO A 85 14.16 10.38 -8.58
CA PRO A 85 12.74 10.47 -8.29
C PRO A 85 11.91 9.47 -9.13
N CYS A 86 10.66 9.24 -8.72
CA CYS A 86 9.69 8.47 -9.49
C CYS A 86 9.61 8.95 -10.96
N PRO A 87 9.42 8.06 -11.95
CA PRO A 87 9.28 8.42 -13.37
C PRO A 87 8.20 9.47 -13.67
N PHE A 88 7.20 9.59 -12.79
CA PHE A 88 6.10 10.53 -12.92
C PHE A 88 6.31 11.84 -12.14
N TYR A 89 7.47 12.02 -11.49
CA TYR A 89 7.83 13.25 -10.82
C TYR A 89 8.32 14.29 -11.83
N GLN A 90 7.70 15.46 -11.82
CA GLN A 90 8.16 16.61 -12.60
C GLN A 90 7.86 17.88 -11.82
N ASP A 91 8.84 18.79 -11.76
CA ASP A 91 8.71 20.14 -11.20
C ASP A 91 8.09 20.17 -9.78
N GLY A 92 8.46 19.22 -8.93
CA GLY A 92 7.94 19.14 -7.57
C GLY A 92 6.63 18.36 -7.41
N LEU A 93 6.07 17.82 -8.48
CA LEU A 93 4.70 17.31 -8.50
C LEU A 93 4.59 15.94 -9.21
N CYS A 94 3.48 15.22 -8.97
CA CYS A 94 3.19 13.95 -9.61
C CYS A 94 2.34 14.17 -10.88
N LYS A 95 2.90 13.90 -12.06
CA LYS A 95 2.20 14.06 -13.35
C LYS A 95 0.92 13.23 -13.46
N LEU A 96 0.93 11.99 -12.97
CA LEU A 96 -0.27 11.14 -13.01
C LEU A 96 -1.45 11.78 -12.28
N LYS A 97 -1.16 12.38 -11.11
CA LYS A 97 -2.18 13.05 -10.31
C LYS A 97 -2.64 14.35 -10.95
N LEU A 98 -1.71 15.16 -11.45
CA LEU A 98 -2.03 16.45 -12.05
C LEU A 98 -2.84 16.32 -13.33
N LEU A 99 -2.41 15.44 -14.25
CA LEU A 99 -2.98 15.36 -15.59
C LEU A 99 -4.20 14.46 -15.67
N TYR A 100 -4.28 13.42 -14.83
CA TYR A 100 -5.32 12.39 -14.93
C TYR A 100 -6.07 12.14 -13.64
N ASN A 101 -5.83 12.95 -12.60
CA ASN A 101 -6.38 12.74 -11.26
C ASN A 101 -6.10 11.33 -10.69
N PHE A 102 -5.06 10.66 -11.19
CA PHE A 102 -4.81 9.25 -10.95
C PHE A 102 -3.63 9.02 -10.01
N PHE A 103 -3.76 7.98 -9.18
CA PHE A 103 -2.64 7.41 -8.43
C PHE A 103 -2.66 5.89 -8.61
N PRO A 104 -1.49 5.26 -8.86
CA PRO A 104 -1.34 3.83 -8.64
C PRO A 104 -1.82 3.43 -7.24
N TRP A 105 -2.29 2.20 -7.05
CA TRP A 105 -2.96 1.85 -5.79
C TRP A 105 -2.09 2.15 -4.56
N ASN A 106 -0.82 1.73 -4.58
CA ASN A 106 0.14 2.00 -3.50
C ASN A 106 0.35 3.51 -3.25
N CYS A 107 0.40 4.34 -4.30
CA CYS A 107 0.45 5.80 -4.15
C CYS A 107 -0.83 6.37 -3.52
N SER A 108 -1.96 5.71 -3.78
CA SER A 108 -3.29 6.17 -3.38
C SER A 108 -3.65 5.87 -1.91
N VAL A 109 -2.84 5.05 -1.23
CA VAL A 109 -2.94 4.72 0.20
C VAL A 109 -1.79 5.32 1.03
N TYR A 110 -0.84 6.00 0.39
CA TYR A 110 0.19 6.79 1.07
C TYR A 110 -0.47 7.81 2.03
N PRO A 111 -0.01 7.93 3.29
CA PRO A 111 1.30 7.56 3.82
C PRO A 111 1.34 6.20 4.52
N LEU A 112 0.29 5.39 4.40
CA LEU A 112 0.26 4.07 5.04
C LEU A 112 1.19 3.09 4.31
N GLN A 113 1.79 2.20 5.09
CA GLN A 113 2.58 1.06 4.63
C GLN A 113 2.01 -0.20 5.27
N VAL A 114 1.92 -1.29 4.51
CA VAL A 114 1.65 -2.62 5.05
C VAL A 114 2.92 -3.46 4.99
N VAL A 115 3.21 -4.15 6.10
CA VAL A 115 4.26 -5.17 6.17
C VAL A 115 3.59 -6.49 6.47
N GLU A 116 3.82 -7.49 5.62
CA GLU A 116 3.30 -8.84 5.81
C GLU A 116 4.24 -9.65 6.71
N HIS A 117 3.64 -10.34 7.67
CA HIS A 117 4.27 -11.32 8.54
C HIS A 117 3.52 -12.66 8.43
N SER A 118 4.13 -13.73 8.94
CA SER A 118 3.49 -15.05 8.96
C SER A 118 2.19 -15.02 9.77
N GLY A 119 1.06 -14.93 9.07
CA GLY A 119 -0.30 -14.97 9.64
C GLY A 119 -0.95 -13.62 9.93
N PHE A 120 -0.26 -12.48 9.74
CA PHE A 120 -0.83 -11.16 9.99
C PHE A 120 -0.14 -10.05 9.19
N PHE A 121 -0.77 -8.87 9.17
CA PHE A 121 -0.28 -7.67 8.50
C PHE A 121 -0.12 -6.53 9.49
N ILE A 122 1.00 -5.83 9.45
CA ILE A 122 1.19 -4.59 10.20
C ILE A 122 0.87 -3.41 9.29
N VAL A 123 -0.07 -2.56 9.69
CA VAL A 123 -0.38 -1.28 9.05
C VAL A 123 0.26 -0.17 9.88
N ARG A 124 1.24 0.52 9.29
CA ARG A 124 2.01 1.58 9.95
C ARG A 124 2.14 2.81 9.06
N ILE A 125 2.64 3.92 9.62
CA ILE A 125 3.06 5.05 8.80
C ILE A 125 4.39 4.70 8.15
N ASN A 126 4.49 4.91 6.85
CA ASN A 126 5.72 4.81 6.12
C ASN A 126 6.81 5.66 6.80
N PRO A 127 7.97 5.09 7.20
CA PRO A 127 9.02 5.82 7.91
C PRO A 127 9.47 7.10 7.21
N SER A 128 9.51 7.10 5.87
CA SER A 128 9.85 8.31 5.12
C SER A 128 8.75 9.35 5.12
N ALA A 129 7.48 8.92 5.14
CA ALA A 129 6.37 9.86 5.29
C ALA A 129 6.44 10.60 6.61
N VAL A 130 6.85 9.94 7.71
CA VAL A 130 7.04 10.58 9.02
C VAL A 130 8.01 11.76 8.93
N ARG A 131 9.10 11.60 8.16
CA ARG A 131 10.13 12.63 8.01
C ARG A 131 9.75 13.72 7.03
N GLU A 132 9.08 13.35 5.94
CA GLU A 132 9.02 14.21 4.76
C GLU A 132 7.62 14.67 4.40
N CYS A 133 6.57 13.97 4.81
CA CYS A 133 5.22 14.28 4.33
C CYS A 133 4.59 15.43 5.12
N PRO A 134 4.41 16.64 4.53
CA PRO A 134 3.77 17.76 5.22
C PRO A 134 2.27 17.57 5.43
N GLY A 135 1.70 16.51 4.85
CA GLY A 135 0.28 16.16 4.97
C GLY A 135 -0.08 15.39 6.23
N LEU A 136 0.91 14.80 6.92
CA LEU A 136 0.69 14.14 8.21
C LEU A 136 0.25 15.15 9.27
N GLY A 137 -0.73 14.76 10.09
CA GLY A 137 -1.34 15.62 11.12
C GLY A 137 -2.39 16.59 10.60
N ARG A 138 -2.68 16.62 9.29
CA ARG A 138 -3.66 17.53 8.67
C ARG A 138 -4.92 16.78 8.22
N GLY A 139 -6.04 17.47 8.07
CA GLY A 139 -7.24 16.91 7.44
C GLY A 139 -8.01 15.89 8.28
N TYR A 140 -8.44 14.80 7.64
CA TYR A 140 -9.34 13.81 8.24
C TYR A 140 -8.56 12.72 8.97
N LEU A 141 -9.24 12.04 9.89
CA LEU A 141 -8.67 10.90 10.60
C LEU A 141 -8.32 9.78 9.62
N LEU A 142 -7.11 9.23 9.74
CA LEU A 142 -6.64 8.14 8.87
C LEU A 142 -7.52 6.89 8.98
N ARG A 143 -7.97 6.60 10.21
CA ARG A 143 -8.85 5.45 10.51
C ARG A 143 -10.18 5.50 9.73
N ASP A 144 -10.67 6.70 9.45
CA ASP A 144 -11.97 6.91 8.78
C ASP A 144 -11.81 7.08 7.26
N THR A 145 -10.57 7.03 6.74
CA THR A 145 -10.26 7.28 5.33
C THR A 145 -9.36 6.21 4.74
N LEU A 146 -8.03 6.36 4.89
CA LEU A 146 -7.05 5.50 4.21
C LEU A 146 -6.94 4.11 4.85
N LEU A 147 -7.26 3.95 6.13
CA LEU A 147 -7.16 2.65 6.80
C LEU A 147 -8.07 1.61 6.16
N SER A 148 -9.36 1.93 5.98
CA SER A 148 -10.31 1.02 5.33
C SER A 148 -9.87 0.68 3.91
N LYS A 149 -9.34 1.67 3.17
CA LYS A 149 -8.87 1.49 1.80
C LYS A 149 -7.64 0.58 1.68
N ILE A 150 -6.67 0.73 2.58
CA ILE A 150 -5.47 -0.13 2.53
C ILE A 150 -5.80 -1.55 2.97
N ILE A 151 -6.64 -1.72 3.98
CA ILE A 151 -7.09 -3.05 4.45
C ILE A 151 -7.89 -3.74 3.35
N SER A 152 -8.89 -3.06 2.77
CA SER A 152 -9.70 -3.65 1.69
C SER A 152 -8.84 -4.05 0.50
N GLY A 153 -7.85 -3.22 0.15
CA GLY A 153 -6.95 -3.51 -0.96
C GLY A 153 -6.01 -4.68 -0.67
N VAL A 154 -5.43 -4.79 0.53
CA VAL A 154 -4.60 -5.94 0.90
C VAL A 154 -5.40 -7.24 0.90
N VAL A 155 -6.62 -7.23 1.47
CA VAL A 155 -7.51 -8.40 1.41
C VAL A 155 -7.82 -8.76 -0.04
N SER A 156 -8.18 -7.78 -0.87
CA SER A 156 -8.46 -8.02 -2.30
C SER A 156 -7.25 -8.61 -3.02
N ILE A 157 -6.04 -8.11 -2.78
CA ILE A 157 -4.81 -8.70 -3.33
C ILE A 157 -4.67 -10.18 -2.93
N LYS A 158 -4.93 -10.52 -1.67
CA LYS A 158 -4.80 -11.91 -1.18
C LYS A 158 -5.85 -12.85 -1.74
N VAL A 159 -7.00 -12.33 -2.17
CA VAL A 159 -8.10 -13.15 -2.69
C VAL A 159 -8.10 -13.18 -4.23
N THR A 160 -7.76 -12.08 -4.89
CA THR A 160 -7.94 -11.90 -6.34
C THR A 160 -6.70 -11.39 -7.08
N SER A 161 -5.57 -11.17 -6.39
CA SER A 161 -4.34 -10.58 -6.95
C SER A 161 -4.48 -9.14 -7.48
N ASP A 162 -5.57 -8.44 -7.17
CA ASP A 162 -5.76 -7.02 -7.51
C ASP A 162 -6.40 -6.28 -6.31
N PRO A 163 -5.87 -5.13 -5.88
CA PRO A 163 -6.41 -4.37 -4.74
C PRO A 163 -7.82 -3.80 -4.96
N ARG A 164 -8.33 -3.85 -6.19
CA ARG A 164 -9.67 -3.38 -6.58
C ARG A 164 -10.61 -4.54 -6.91
N GLY A 165 -10.17 -5.78 -6.73
CA GLY A 165 -10.91 -6.97 -7.16
C GLY A 165 -12.11 -7.32 -6.30
N LEU A 166 -12.17 -6.86 -5.04
CA LEU A 166 -13.35 -7.05 -4.17
C LEU A 166 -14.03 -5.72 -3.85
N PRO A 167 -15.37 -5.72 -3.72
CA PRO A 167 -16.10 -4.66 -3.02
C PRO A 167 -15.54 -4.42 -1.62
N MET A 168 -15.51 -3.17 -1.19
CA MET A 168 -14.89 -2.76 0.07
C MET A 168 -15.54 -3.41 1.29
N ASP A 169 -16.86 -3.48 1.32
CA ASP A 169 -17.66 -4.13 2.37
C ASP A 169 -17.33 -5.61 2.51
N ILE A 170 -17.23 -6.33 1.38
CA ILE A 170 -16.83 -7.74 1.36
C ILE A 170 -15.41 -7.89 1.90
N ALA A 171 -14.45 -7.10 1.40
CA ALA A 171 -13.06 -7.18 1.84
C ALA A 171 -12.90 -6.87 3.33
N LEU A 172 -13.62 -5.87 3.85
CA LEU A 172 -13.60 -5.52 5.28
C LEU A 172 -14.26 -6.57 6.16
N SER A 173 -15.26 -7.31 5.65
CA SER A 173 -15.88 -8.42 6.40
C SER A 173 -14.91 -9.59 6.67
N LEU A 174 -13.85 -9.69 5.85
CA LEU A 174 -12.78 -10.68 5.98
C LEU A 174 -11.59 -10.19 6.80
N ALA A 175 -11.64 -8.97 7.35
CA ALA A 175 -10.55 -8.39 8.13
C ALA A 175 -10.82 -8.46 9.65
N ASP A 176 -9.79 -8.79 10.42
CA ASP A 176 -9.77 -8.62 11.89
C ASP A 176 -8.77 -7.51 12.24
N ILE A 177 -9.26 -6.38 12.76
CA ILE A 177 -8.47 -5.15 12.95
C ILE A 177 -8.17 -4.93 14.43
N LYS A 178 -6.89 -4.97 14.79
CA LYS A 178 -6.39 -4.75 16.15
C LYS A 178 -5.53 -3.49 16.20
N TRP A 179 -5.67 -2.72 17.27
CA TRP A 179 -4.88 -1.51 17.50
C TRP A 179 -3.86 -1.76 18.61
N VAL A 180 -2.61 -1.36 18.39
CA VAL A 180 -1.55 -1.47 19.41
C VAL A 180 -1.39 -0.18 20.21
N THR A 181 -1.87 0.94 19.65
CA THR A 181 -1.76 2.27 20.25
C THR A 181 -3.14 2.87 20.49
N GLU A 182 -3.30 3.53 21.64
CA GLU A 182 -4.47 4.36 21.94
C GLU A 182 -4.42 5.70 21.20
#